data_AF-A0A147HV56-F1
#
_entry.id   AF-A0A147HV56-F1
#
_cell.length_a   1.000
_cell.length_b   1.000
_cell.length_c   1.000
_cell.angle_alpha   90.00
_cell.angle_beta   90.00
_cell.angle_gamma   90.00
#
_symmetry.space_group_name_H-M   'P 1'
#
loop_
_entity.id
_entity.type
_entity.pdbx_description
1 polymer ?
#
loop_
_entity_poly.entity_id
_entity_poly.type
_entity_poly.pdbx_seq_one_letter_code
_entity_poly.pdbx_strand_id
1 'polypeptide(L)'
;AAAYGIAVTGTMFISTCMVGVLIRRVWHWPLWATALFEIVFLSIDGLYFASNLTKVPDGGWFPLLVAVIVFVLLTTWSEGRKLMIERMREAAMPIRIFIDSAATSATRVSGTAVFMTSTPEGVPHALLHNLKHNRVLHERVILLTVRVTDMPFFPEEDRFLHEDLGQGFHRVILRYGFMEEPDVPAHLKTFHGCGAAFRMMDTSFFLSRQTLLASDRPGMAIWREKLFSWMLRNAESAMEFFRLPTNRV
;
A
#
# COMPACT_ATOMS: atom_id res chain seq x y z
N ALA A 1 -12.60 10.15 32.49
CA ALA A 1 -11.30 10.48 33.13
C ALA A 1 -10.31 9.30 33.14
N ALA A 2 -10.72 8.08 33.54
CA ALA A 2 -9.81 6.91 33.64
C ALA A 2 -9.15 6.49 32.30
N ALA A 3 -9.89 6.57 31.18
CA ALA A 3 -9.42 6.22 29.83
C ALA A 3 -8.14 6.98 29.41
N TYR A 4 -8.16 8.29 29.58
CA TYR A 4 -7.06 9.18 29.21
C TYR A 4 -5.82 8.91 30.07
N GLY A 5 -6.02 8.65 31.37
CA GLY A 5 -4.93 8.32 32.29
C GLY A 5 -4.16 7.06 31.89
N ILE A 6 -4.87 5.98 31.54
CA ILE A 6 -4.25 4.71 31.09
C ILE A 6 -3.50 4.91 29.77
N ALA A 7 -4.10 5.62 28.81
CA ALA A 7 -3.45 5.89 27.53
C ALA A 7 -2.17 6.72 27.69
N VAL A 8 -2.24 7.85 28.41
CA VAL A 8 -1.10 8.76 28.60
C VAL A 8 0.03 8.09 29.39
N THR A 9 -0.28 7.48 30.53
CA THR A 9 0.75 6.79 31.33
C THR A 9 1.32 5.56 30.61
N GLY A 10 0.52 4.85 29.81
CA GLY A 10 1.00 3.79 28.93
C GLY A 10 1.97 4.31 27.86
N THR A 11 1.65 5.45 27.23
CA THR A 11 2.56 6.08 26.25
C THR A 11 3.85 6.58 26.87
N MET A 12 3.79 7.15 28.09
CA MET A 12 4.98 7.57 28.84
C MET A 12 5.86 6.36 29.16
N PHE A 13 5.27 5.28 29.69
CA PHE A 13 5.98 4.03 29.99
C PHE A 13 6.67 3.44 28.76
N ILE A 14 5.98 3.36 27.61
CA ILE A 14 6.57 2.88 26.36
C ILE A 14 7.68 3.82 25.87
N SER A 15 7.47 5.13 25.99
CA SER A 15 8.46 6.13 25.57
C SER A 15 9.72 6.05 26.41
N THR A 16 9.62 5.85 27.72
CA THR A 16 10.76 5.63 28.62
C THR A 16 11.56 4.39 28.19
N CYS A 17 10.90 3.26 27.92
CA CYS A 17 11.55 2.08 27.35
C CYS A 17 12.27 2.37 26.01
N MET A 18 11.65 3.16 25.13
CA MET A 18 12.25 3.55 23.85
C MET A 18 13.46 4.46 24.04
N VAL A 19 13.42 5.37 25.03
CA VAL A 19 14.56 6.23 25.39
C VAL A 19 15.71 5.39 25.94
N GLY A 20 15.46 4.37 26.75
CA GLY A 20 16.49 3.42 27.18
C GLY A 20 17.18 2.73 26.00
N VAL A 21 16.40 2.26 25.03
CA VAL A 21 16.92 1.68 23.78
C VAL A 21 17.74 2.72 23.00
N LEU A 22 17.25 3.96 22.88
CA LEU A 22 17.93 5.06 22.20
C LEU A 22 19.27 5.40 22.85
N ILE A 23 19.30 5.61 24.17
CA ILE A 23 20.50 5.87 24.97
C ILE A 23 21.55 4.78 24.73
N ARG A 24 21.10 3.51 24.70
CA ARG A 24 21.98 2.36 24.54
C ARG A 24 22.48 2.13 23.11
N ARG A 25 21.61 2.31 22.12
CA ARG A 25 21.87 1.94 20.71
C ARG A 25 22.43 3.10 19.88
N VAL A 26 22.07 4.33 20.21
CA VAL A 26 22.43 5.53 19.44
C VAL A 26 23.42 6.39 20.20
N TRP A 27 23.21 6.62 21.50
CA TRP A 27 24.12 7.47 22.30
C TRP A 27 25.27 6.70 22.98
N HIS A 28 25.25 5.36 22.91
CA HIS A 28 26.32 4.48 23.38
C HIS A 28 26.76 4.70 24.84
N TRP A 29 25.83 5.06 25.73
CA TRP A 29 26.15 5.22 27.15
C TRP A 29 26.56 3.88 27.79
N PRO A 30 27.39 3.92 28.85
CA PRO A 30 27.74 2.70 29.57
C PRO A 30 26.49 2.08 30.22
N LEU A 31 26.48 0.75 30.33
CA LEU A 31 25.32 -0.03 30.80
C LEU A 31 24.81 0.44 32.16
N TRP A 32 25.70 0.81 33.09
CA TRP A 32 25.31 1.28 34.41
C TRP A 32 24.55 2.60 34.38
N ALA A 33 24.94 3.54 33.51
CA ALA A 33 24.29 4.85 33.39
C ALA A 33 22.92 4.70 32.71
N THR A 34 22.84 3.84 31.71
CA THR A 34 21.57 3.49 31.06
C THR A 34 20.64 2.80 32.05
N ALA A 35 21.13 1.81 32.80
CA ALA A 35 20.33 1.09 33.78
C ALA A 35 19.84 2.01 34.91
N LEU A 36 20.68 2.93 35.39
CA LEU A 36 20.29 3.90 36.41
C LEU A 36 19.17 4.82 35.89
N PHE A 37 19.33 5.38 34.70
CA PHE A 37 18.30 6.20 34.06
C PHE A 37 17.00 5.41 33.91
N GLU A 38 17.09 4.22 33.31
CA GLU A 38 15.92 3.37 33.05
C GLU A 38 15.19 3.01 34.34
N ILE A 39 15.91 2.57 35.37
CA ILE A 39 15.30 2.19 36.65
C ILE A 39 14.57 3.38 37.28
N VAL A 40 15.15 4.57 37.30
CA VAL A 40 14.54 5.75 37.91
C VAL A 40 13.25 6.13 37.19
N PHE A 41 13.31 6.31 35.87
CA PHE A 41 12.16 6.77 35.10
C PHE A 41 11.08 5.68 34.96
N LEU A 42 11.48 4.43 34.71
CA LEU A 42 10.54 3.31 34.60
C LEU A 42 9.86 3.00 35.93
N SER A 43 10.51 3.26 37.08
CA SER A 43 9.85 3.14 38.39
C SER A 43 8.74 4.18 38.55
N ILE A 44 9.01 5.44 38.19
CA ILE A 44 8.02 6.52 38.28
C ILE A 44 6.84 6.21 37.35
N ASP A 45 7.12 5.96 36.07
CA ASP A 45 6.09 5.66 35.08
C ASP A 45 5.34 4.38 35.41
N GLY A 46 6.04 3.36 35.90
CA GLY A 46 5.46 2.10 36.35
C GLY A 46 4.49 2.29 37.52
N LEU A 47 4.83 3.12 38.51
CA LEU A 47 3.92 3.47 39.60
C LEU A 47 2.68 4.22 39.10
N TYR A 48 2.86 5.20 38.22
CA TYR A 48 1.76 5.95 37.63
C TYR A 48 0.85 5.05 36.78
N PHE A 49 1.43 4.15 36.00
CA PHE A 49 0.70 3.19 35.18
C PHE A 49 -0.07 2.21 36.06
N ALA A 50 0.56 1.63 37.09
CA ALA A 50 -0.08 0.72 38.04
C ALA A 50 -1.25 1.40 38.78
N SER A 51 -1.09 2.66 39.19
CA SER A 51 -2.15 3.46 39.83
C SER A 51 -3.33 3.80 38.90
N ASN A 52 -3.10 3.83 37.58
CA ASN A 52 -4.18 3.96 36.60
C ASN A 52 -4.82 2.61 36.25
N LEU A 53 -4.08 1.50 36.38
CA LEU A 53 -4.58 0.16 36.12
C LEU A 53 -5.65 -0.28 37.13
N THR A 54 -5.58 0.21 38.38
CA THR A 54 -6.61 -0.05 39.40
C THR A 54 -7.97 0.53 39.03
N LYS A 55 -8.04 1.51 38.12
CA LYS A 55 -9.28 2.11 37.62
C LYS A 55 -9.89 1.36 36.43
N VAL A 56 -9.28 0.26 35.99
CA VAL A 56 -9.78 -0.57 34.88
C VAL A 56 -11.16 -1.18 35.18
N PRO A 57 -11.40 -1.80 36.35
CA PRO A 57 -12.72 -2.32 36.72
C PRO A 57 -13.79 -1.22 36.75
N ASP A 58 -13.43 -0.01 37.19
CA ASP A 58 -14.33 1.14 37.36
C ASP A 58 -14.62 1.91 36.05
N GLY A 59 -14.33 1.30 34.89
CA GLY A 59 -14.66 1.86 33.56
C GLY A 59 -13.45 2.12 32.65
N GLY A 60 -12.23 1.84 33.09
CA GLY A 60 -11.04 1.85 32.22
C GLY A 60 -10.98 0.69 31.21
N TRP A 61 -11.80 -0.35 31.39
CA TRP A 61 -11.86 -1.52 30.50
C TRP A 61 -12.44 -1.19 29.11
N PHE A 62 -13.37 -0.25 28.99
CA PHE A 62 -14.01 0.06 27.71
C PHE A 62 -13.04 0.67 26.67
N PRO A 63 -12.24 1.70 27.00
CA PRO A 63 -11.19 2.20 26.10
C PRO A 63 -10.17 1.14 25.71
N LEU A 64 -9.80 0.25 26.65
CA LEU A 64 -8.90 -0.87 26.37
C LEU A 64 -9.54 -1.85 25.37
N LEU A 65 -10.83 -2.16 25.52
CA LEU A 65 -11.56 -2.98 24.57
C LEU A 65 -11.58 -2.35 23.17
N VAL A 66 -11.87 -1.04 23.08
CA VAL A 66 -11.83 -0.31 21.80
C VAL A 66 -10.43 -0.35 21.20
N ALA A 67 -9.38 -0.14 22.01
CA ALA A 67 -8.00 -0.22 21.55
C ALA A 67 -7.65 -1.62 21.03
N VAL A 68 -8.10 -2.69 21.69
CA VAL A 68 -7.93 -4.07 21.22
C VAL A 68 -8.65 -4.31 19.89
N ILE A 69 -9.88 -3.83 19.74
CA ILE A 69 -10.64 -3.96 18.48
C ILE A 69 -9.90 -3.24 17.35
N VAL A 70 -9.52 -1.98 17.56
CA VAL A 70 -8.77 -1.20 16.56
C VAL A 70 -7.43 -1.86 16.23
N PHE A 71 -6.71 -2.36 17.24
CA PHE A 71 -5.45 -3.08 17.04
C PHE A 71 -5.63 -4.34 16.20
N VAL A 72 -6.67 -5.13 16.46
CA VAL A 72 -7.00 -6.32 15.66
C VAL A 72 -7.35 -5.94 14.22
N LEU A 73 -8.11 -4.86 14.01
CA LEU A 73 -8.43 -4.35 12.67
C LEU A 73 -7.17 -3.93 11.91
N LEU A 74 -6.31 -3.09 12.53
CA LEU A 74 -5.10 -2.58 11.91
C LEU A 74 -4.09 -3.68 11.62
N THR A 75 -3.86 -4.61 12.55
CA THR A 75 -2.94 -5.74 12.35
C THR A 75 -3.47 -6.72 11.31
N THR A 76 -4.79 -6.95 11.26
CA THR A 76 -5.42 -7.76 10.21
C THR A 76 -5.32 -7.10 8.84
N TRP A 77 -5.51 -5.78 8.76
CA TRP A 77 -5.30 -5.02 7.54
C TRP A 77 -3.86 -5.08 7.05
N SER A 78 -2.88 -4.79 7.93
CA SER A 78 -1.46 -4.79 7.59
C SER A 78 -1.00 -6.16 7.08
N GLU A 79 -1.32 -7.24 7.81
CA GLU A 79 -0.91 -8.59 7.43
C GLU A 79 -1.63 -9.06 6.16
N GLY A 80 -2.94 -8.79 6.06
CA GLY A 80 -3.73 -9.13 4.86
C GLY A 80 -3.23 -8.42 3.61
N ARG A 81 -2.88 -7.14 3.71
CA ARG A 81 -2.26 -6.37 2.61
C ARG A 81 -0.91 -6.95 2.21
N LYS A 82 -0.06 -7.30 3.19
CA LYS A 82 1.26 -7.89 2.93
C LYS A 82 1.13 -9.22 2.18
N LEU A 83 0.32 -10.14 2.70
CA LEU A 83 0.06 -11.45 2.09
C LEU A 83 -0.53 -11.32 0.69
N MET A 84 -1.48 -10.38 0.50
CA MET A 84 -2.06 -10.10 -0.81
C MET A 84 -0.99 -9.68 -1.82
N ILE A 85 -0.11 -8.74 -1.46
CA ILE A 85 0.98 -8.27 -2.32
C ILE A 85 1.97 -9.40 -2.65
N GLU A 86 2.30 -10.24 -1.67
CA GLU A 86 3.21 -11.37 -1.85
C GLU A 86 2.65 -12.41 -2.82
N ARG A 87 1.39 -12.83 -2.65
CA ARG A 87 0.70 -13.74 -3.57
C ARG A 87 0.60 -13.20 -5.00
N MET A 88 0.40 -11.90 -5.14
CA MET A 88 0.41 -11.25 -6.45
C MET A 88 1.78 -11.33 -7.13
N ARG A 89 2.87 -11.23 -6.38
CA ARG A 89 4.22 -11.40 -6.92
C ARG A 89 4.50 -12.85 -7.31
N GLU A 90 4.03 -13.83 -6.54
CA GLU A 90 4.18 -15.25 -6.89
C GLU A 90 3.47 -15.62 -8.21
N ALA A 91 2.32 -15.00 -8.49
CA ALA A 91 1.56 -15.20 -9.72
C ALA A 91 2.06 -14.37 -10.92
N ALA A 92 3.05 -13.50 -10.71
CA ALA A 92 3.52 -12.57 -11.72
C ALA A 92 4.48 -13.27 -12.70
N MET A 93 4.02 -13.54 -13.92
CA MET A 93 4.89 -14.00 -15.01
C MET A 93 5.90 -12.89 -15.38
N PRO A 94 7.19 -13.24 -15.66
CA PRO A 94 8.16 -12.28 -16.17
C PRO A 94 7.66 -11.63 -17.46
N ILE A 95 7.47 -10.32 -17.39
CA ILE A 95 6.88 -9.54 -18.48
C ILE A 95 7.64 -9.60 -19.79
N ARG A 96 8.98 -9.71 -19.74
CA ARG A 96 9.80 -9.79 -20.96
C ARG A 96 9.45 -11.02 -21.79
N ILE A 97 9.30 -12.18 -21.14
CA ILE A 97 8.90 -13.45 -21.80
C ILE A 97 7.49 -13.33 -22.39
N PHE A 98 6.59 -12.67 -21.67
CA PHE A 98 5.24 -12.44 -22.14
C PHE A 98 5.17 -11.51 -23.36
N ILE A 99 5.96 -10.42 -23.39
CA ILE A 99 5.98 -9.47 -24.50
C ILE A 99 6.37 -10.18 -25.81
N ASP A 100 7.41 -11.02 -25.76
CA ASP A 100 7.89 -11.76 -26.93
C ASP A 100 6.81 -12.72 -27.48
N SER A 101 6.06 -13.38 -26.59
CA SER A 101 4.97 -14.28 -26.97
C SER A 101 3.71 -13.54 -27.44
N ALA A 102 3.33 -12.46 -26.77
CA ALA A 102 2.13 -11.69 -27.03
C ALA A 102 2.23 -10.87 -28.33
N ALA A 103 3.42 -10.35 -28.65
CA ALA A 103 3.66 -9.59 -29.87
C ALA A 103 3.39 -10.40 -31.15
N THR A 104 3.53 -11.72 -31.09
CA THR A 104 3.39 -12.61 -32.24
C THR A 104 1.97 -13.19 -32.38
N SER A 105 1.19 -13.20 -31.30
CA SER A 105 -0.08 -13.96 -31.22
C SER A 105 -1.35 -13.12 -31.29
N ALA A 106 -1.28 -11.81 -31.05
CA ALA A 106 -2.44 -10.93 -30.95
C ALA A 106 -2.48 -9.87 -32.04
N THR A 107 -3.68 -9.53 -32.51
CA THR A 107 -3.88 -8.47 -33.51
C THR A 107 -3.71 -7.10 -32.86
N ARG A 108 -2.92 -6.21 -33.49
CA ARG A 108 -2.75 -4.83 -33.01
C ARG A 108 -3.83 -3.91 -33.55
N VAL A 109 -4.41 -3.11 -32.67
CA VAL A 109 -5.36 -2.03 -32.99
C VAL A 109 -4.73 -0.68 -32.66
N SER A 110 -5.14 0.36 -33.38
CA SER A 110 -4.69 1.72 -33.13
C SER A 110 -5.18 2.23 -31.78
N GLY A 111 -4.37 3.07 -31.12
CA GLY A 111 -4.70 3.69 -29.85
C GLY A 111 -3.72 3.36 -28.71
N THR A 112 -4.01 3.88 -27.52
CA THR A 112 -3.21 3.64 -26.31
C THR A 112 -4.03 2.94 -25.25
N ALA A 113 -3.52 1.84 -24.69
CA ALA A 113 -4.11 1.19 -23.52
C ALA A 113 -3.23 1.43 -22.28
N VAL A 114 -3.82 1.99 -21.23
CA VAL A 114 -3.17 2.14 -19.92
C VAL A 114 -3.71 1.07 -18.99
N PHE A 115 -2.87 0.10 -18.63
CA PHE A 115 -3.17 -0.92 -17.65
C PHE A 115 -2.62 -0.48 -16.29
N MET A 116 -3.51 -0.21 -15.35
CA MET A 116 -3.15 0.13 -13.98
C MET A 116 -2.75 -1.13 -13.22
N THR A 117 -1.58 -1.12 -12.60
CA THR A 117 -1.05 -2.24 -11.81
C THR A 117 -0.61 -1.79 -10.41
N SER A 118 -0.81 -2.64 -9.41
CA SER A 118 -0.36 -2.41 -8.03
C SER A 118 1.11 -2.79 -7.82
N THR A 119 1.68 -3.61 -8.70
CA THR A 119 3.09 -4.01 -8.69
C THR A 119 3.77 -3.54 -9.97
N PRO A 120 4.98 -2.96 -9.90
CA PRO A 120 5.73 -2.55 -11.09
C PRO A 120 6.35 -3.74 -11.83
N GLU A 121 6.40 -4.90 -11.17
CA GLU A 121 6.95 -6.13 -11.71
C GLU A 121 5.82 -7.06 -12.13
N GLY A 122 6.00 -7.73 -13.28
CA GLY A 122 5.09 -8.73 -13.82
C GLY A 122 4.10 -8.22 -14.85
N VAL A 123 3.37 -9.17 -15.45
CA VAL A 123 2.28 -8.88 -16.39
C VAL A 123 0.99 -8.64 -15.61
N PRO A 124 0.29 -7.50 -15.82
CA PRO A 124 -0.98 -7.27 -15.15
C PRO A 124 -2.03 -8.29 -15.56
N HIS A 125 -2.82 -8.78 -14.59
CA HIS A 125 -3.83 -9.79 -14.83
C HIS A 125 -4.92 -9.33 -15.83
N ALA A 126 -5.23 -8.02 -15.85
CA ALA A 126 -6.14 -7.42 -16.82
C ALA A 126 -5.65 -7.58 -18.27
N LEU A 127 -4.34 -7.49 -18.50
CA LEU A 127 -3.74 -7.67 -19.82
C LEU A 127 -3.81 -9.14 -20.25
N LEU A 128 -3.52 -10.07 -19.34
CA LEU A 128 -3.68 -11.51 -19.60
C LEU A 128 -5.13 -11.87 -19.95
N HIS A 129 -6.09 -11.34 -19.20
CA HIS A 129 -7.51 -11.58 -19.42
C HIS A 129 -7.99 -10.98 -20.74
N ASN A 130 -7.54 -9.76 -21.07
CA ASN A 130 -7.84 -9.11 -22.34
C ASN A 130 -7.32 -9.94 -23.53
N LEU A 131 -6.08 -10.45 -23.46
CA LEU A 131 -5.56 -11.33 -24.50
C LEU A 131 -6.31 -12.66 -24.61
N LYS A 132 -6.66 -13.28 -23.47
CA LYS A 132 -7.37 -14.55 -23.44
C LYS A 132 -8.73 -14.48 -24.13
N HIS A 133 -9.47 -13.39 -23.92
CA HIS A 133 -10.84 -13.25 -24.41
C HIS A 133 -10.94 -12.46 -25.70
N ASN A 134 -10.24 -11.34 -25.82
CA ASN A 134 -10.37 -10.43 -26.95
C ASN A 134 -9.30 -10.66 -28.02
N ARG A 135 -8.13 -11.21 -27.66
CA ARG A 135 -6.98 -11.43 -28.56
C ARG A 135 -6.51 -10.17 -29.30
N VAL A 136 -6.69 -9.00 -28.68
CA VAL A 136 -6.36 -7.69 -29.24
C VAL A 136 -5.31 -7.01 -28.35
N LEU A 137 -4.34 -6.35 -28.96
CA LEU A 137 -3.39 -5.46 -28.28
C LEU A 137 -3.47 -4.07 -28.90
N HIS A 138 -3.27 -3.03 -28.10
CA HIS A 138 -3.12 -1.69 -28.66
C HIS A 138 -1.69 -1.52 -29.18
N GLU A 139 -1.48 -0.64 -30.16
CA GLU A 139 -0.14 -0.28 -30.65
C GLU A 139 0.76 0.18 -29.51
N ARG A 140 0.22 0.96 -28.57
CA ARG A 140 0.89 1.40 -27.36
C ARG A 140 0.22 0.85 -26.10
N VAL A 141 0.97 0.07 -25.33
CA VAL A 141 0.52 -0.52 -24.07
C VAL A 141 1.36 0.03 -22.92
N ILE A 142 0.71 0.67 -21.95
CA ILE A 142 1.37 1.35 -20.85
C ILE A 142 0.98 0.68 -19.56
N LEU A 143 1.99 0.19 -18.85
CA LEU A 143 1.83 -0.44 -17.55
C LEU A 143 2.11 0.61 -16.49
N LEU A 144 1.04 1.17 -15.93
CA LEU A 144 1.12 2.28 -15.01
C LEU A 144 1.02 1.79 -13.57
N THR A 145 2.05 2.07 -12.77
CA THR A 145 2.05 1.83 -11.33
C THR A 145 2.04 3.16 -10.59
N VAL A 146 1.06 3.37 -9.71
CA VAL A 146 1.07 4.54 -8.83
C VAL A 146 1.69 4.17 -7.49
N ARG A 147 2.69 4.91 -7.04
CA ARG A 147 3.35 4.72 -5.75
C ARG A 147 3.29 5.97 -4.90
N VAL A 148 2.71 5.86 -3.72
CA VAL A 148 2.81 6.88 -2.68
C VAL A 148 4.11 6.66 -1.91
N THR A 149 4.86 7.73 -1.69
CA THR A 149 6.16 7.75 -1.02
C THR A 149 6.04 8.35 0.38
N ASP A 150 7.06 8.15 1.22
CA ASP A 150 7.09 8.66 2.60
C ASP A 150 7.44 10.16 2.67
N MET A 151 7.61 10.84 1.53
CA MET A 151 7.81 12.29 1.47
C MET A 151 6.45 13.00 1.35
N PRO A 152 6.25 14.18 1.96
CA PRO A 152 4.96 14.87 1.95
C PRO A 152 4.54 15.30 0.53
N PHE A 153 5.48 15.84 -0.24
CA PHE A 153 5.33 16.19 -1.65
C PHE A 153 6.50 15.60 -2.43
N PHE A 154 6.25 15.09 -3.63
CA PHE A 154 7.28 14.48 -4.46
C PHE A 154 7.73 15.45 -5.56
N PRO A 155 9.04 15.63 -5.80
CA PRO A 155 9.54 16.53 -6.86
C PRO A 155 8.97 16.17 -8.24
N GLU A 156 8.59 17.17 -9.04
CA GLU A 156 8.00 16.94 -10.36
C GLU A 156 8.96 16.29 -11.36
N GLU A 157 10.27 16.60 -11.25
CA GLU A 157 11.31 16.11 -12.16
C GLU A 157 11.46 14.57 -12.11
N ASP A 158 11.40 13.99 -10.91
CA ASP A 158 11.57 12.55 -10.67
C ASP A 158 10.24 11.79 -10.57
N ARG A 159 9.12 12.49 -10.79
CA ARG A 159 7.76 11.96 -10.58
C ARG A 159 7.47 10.75 -11.46
N PHE A 160 8.04 10.73 -12.67
CA PHE A 160 7.88 9.65 -13.63
C PHE A 160 9.17 8.84 -13.75
N LEU A 161 9.09 7.55 -13.42
CA LEU A 161 10.11 6.58 -13.82
C LEU A 161 9.59 5.79 -15.01
N HIS A 162 10.27 5.89 -16.14
CA HIS A 162 9.90 5.25 -17.39
C HIS A 162 10.93 4.21 -17.84
N GLU A 163 10.46 3.04 -18.23
CA GLU A 163 11.25 1.98 -18.83
C GLU A 163 10.56 1.54 -20.13
N ASP A 164 11.27 1.60 -21.26
CA ASP A 164 10.80 1.02 -22.51
C ASP A 164 11.09 -0.49 -22.52
N LEU A 165 10.04 -1.29 -22.69
CA LEU A 165 10.14 -2.74 -22.73
C LEU A 165 10.19 -3.29 -24.16
N GLY A 166 10.08 -2.42 -25.17
CA GLY A 166 10.05 -2.78 -26.57
C GLY A 166 8.66 -3.25 -27.03
N GLN A 167 8.50 -3.43 -28.35
CA GLN A 167 7.24 -3.88 -28.96
C GLN A 167 6.03 -3.00 -28.58
N GLY A 168 6.23 -1.70 -28.36
CA GLY A 168 5.17 -0.77 -27.95
C GLY A 168 4.70 -0.91 -26.49
N PHE A 169 5.41 -1.71 -25.68
CA PHE A 169 5.18 -1.80 -24.24
C PHE A 169 6.05 -0.81 -23.49
N HIS A 170 5.43 -0.02 -22.62
CA HIS A 170 6.14 0.89 -21.74
C HIS A 170 5.72 0.65 -20.29
N ARG A 171 6.68 0.72 -19.38
CA ARG A 171 6.41 0.74 -17.94
C ARG A 171 6.59 2.14 -17.42
N VAL A 172 5.60 2.61 -16.68
CA VAL A 172 5.62 3.94 -16.07
C VAL A 172 5.28 3.78 -14.59
N ILE A 173 6.16 4.27 -13.72
CA ILE A 173 5.90 4.39 -12.29
C ILE A 173 5.70 5.87 -11.98
N LEU A 174 4.51 6.19 -11.49
CA LEU A 174 4.11 7.53 -11.10
C LEU A 174 4.18 7.65 -9.59
N ARG A 175 5.00 8.59 -9.09
CA ARG A 175 5.26 8.77 -7.66
C ARG A 175 4.48 9.96 -7.12
N TYR A 176 3.91 9.80 -5.93
CA TYR A 176 3.24 10.87 -5.19
C TYR A 176 3.80 10.95 -3.78
N GLY A 177 3.77 12.14 -3.21
CA GLY A 177 3.92 12.34 -1.78
C GLY A 177 2.65 11.98 -1.03
N PHE A 178 2.76 11.66 0.26
CA PHE A 178 1.61 11.23 1.06
C PHE A 178 0.59 12.34 1.35
N MET A 179 0.94 13.62 1.15
CA MET A 179 0.01 14.75 1.26
C MET A 179 -0.57 15.18 -0.11
N GLU A 180 -0.18 14.53 -1.21
CA GLU A 180 -0.65 14.86 -2.55
C GLU A 180 -1.94 14.12 -2.91
N GLU A 181 -2.84 14.78 -3.62
CA GLU A 181 -3.99 14.14 -4.25
C GLU A 181 -3.59 13.56 -5.61
N PRO A 182 -3.66 12.23 -5.82
CA PRO A 182 -3.27 11.63 -7.09
C PRO A 182 -4.26 11.97 -8.21
N ASP A 183 -3.79 12.70 -9.23
CA ASP A 183 -4.53 12.93 -10.48
C ASP A 183 -3.79 12.28 -11.65
N VAL A 184 -4.09 11.01 -11.89
CA VAL A 184 -3.41 10.22 -12.93
C VAL A 184 -3.64 10.81 -14.33
N PRO A 185 -4.87 11.15 -14.76
CA PRO A 185 -5.10 11.74 -16.08
C PRO A 185 -4.39 13.07 -16.29
N ALA A 186 -4.35 13.97 -15.30
CA ALA A 186 -3.66 15.26 -15.44
C ALA A 186 -2.15 15.07 -15.64
N HIS A 187 -1.53 14.19 -14.84
CA HIS A 187 -0.11 13.91 -14.91
C HIS A 187 0.28 13.16 -16.18
N LEU A 188 -0.56 12.24 -16.68
CA LEU A 188 -0.29 11.59 -17.96
C LEU A 188 -0.34 12.55 -19.16
N LYS A 189 -1.04 13.70 -19.07
CA LYS A 189 -1.03 14.71 -20.15
C LYS A 189 0.31 15.45 -20.24
N THR A 190 0.98 15.67 -19.11
CA THR A 190 2.27 16.38 -19.06
C THR A 190 3.45 15.45 -19.35
N PHE A 191 3.25 14.14 -19.31
CA PHE A 191 4.28 13.15 -19.57
C PHE A 191 4.49 12.88 -21.07
N HIS A 192 5.68 13.20 -21.58
CA HIS A 192 6.07 13.01 -22.98
C HIS A 192 7.11 11.90 -23.21
N GLY A 193 7.54 11.18 -22.16
CA GLY A 193 8.62 10.17 -22.27
C GLY A 193 8.25 8.89 -23.04
N CYS A 194 6.96 8.62 -23.26
CA CYS A 194 6.46 7.44 -24.01
C CYS A 194 6.15 7.75 -25.50
N GLY A 195 6.90 8.67 -26.12
CA GLY A 195 6.71 9.07 -27.51
C GLY A 195 5.57 10.08 -27.68
N ALA A 196 4.55 9.74 -28.46
CA ALA A 196 3.45 10.67 -28.77
C ALA A 196 2.67 11.11 -27.52
N ALA A 197 2.21 12.37 -27.50
CA ALA A 197 1.39 12.91 -26.41
C ALA A 197 0.13 12.05 -26.19
N PHE A 198 -0.22 11.82 -24.92
CA PHE A 198 -1.41 11.05 -24.56
C PHE A 198 -2.67 11.79 -24.98
N ARG A 199 -3.29 11.33 -26.08
CA ARG A 199 -4.65 11.72 -26.42
C ARG A 199 -5.59 10.99 -25.49
N MET A 200 -6.06 11.67 -24.45
CA MET A 200 -7.00 11.09 -23.47
C MET A 200 -8.29 10.58 -24.14
N MET A 201 -8.66 11.12 -25.31
CA MET A 201 -9.79 10.66 -26.11
C MET A 201 -9.56 9.33 -26.84
N ASP A 202 -8.31 8.89 -27.01
CA ASP A 202 -7.93 7.62 -27.66
C ASP A 202 -7.25 6.67 -26.66
N THR A 203 -7.28 7.03 -25.38
CA THR A 203 -6.67 6.26 -24.29
C THR A 203 -7.74 5.51 -23.51
N SER A 204 -7.61 4.18 -23.47
CA SER A 204 -8.48 3.29 -22.69
C SER A 204 -7.78 2.90 -21.39
N PHE A 205 -8.46 3.08 -20.25
CA PHE A 205 -7.92 2.74 -18.94
C PHE A 205 -8.47 1.39 -18.49
N PHE A 206 -7.60 0.40 -18.40
CA PHE A 206 -7.95 -0.91 -17.87
C PHE A 206 -7.56 -0.97 -16.39
N LEU A 207 -8.57 -0.99 -15.52
CA LEU A 207 -8.38 -1.21 -14.10
C LEU A 207 -8.89 -2.60 -13.72
N SER A 208 -8.02 -3.44 -13.20
CA SER A 208 -8.45 -4.70 -12.59
C SER A 208 -9.06 -4.41 -11.23
N ARG A 209 -10.39 -4.52 -11.08
CA ARG A 209 -11.01 -4.61 -9.75
C ARG A 209 -10.63 -5.95 -9.13
N GLN A 210 -9.95 -5.91 -7.98
CA GLN A 210 -9.57 -7.11 -7.25
C GLN A 210 -10.70 -7.53 -6.32
N THR A 211 -11.48 -8.53 -6.71
CA THR A 211 -12.35 -9.23 -5.77
C THR A 211 -11.56 -10.35 -5.13
N LEU A 212 -11.12 -10.17 -3.88
CA LEU A 212 -10.49 -11.24 -3.12
C LEU A 212 -11.53 -12.30 -2.78
N LEU A 213 -11.26 -13.54 -3.20
CA LEU A 213 -11.91 -14.74 -2.69
C LEU A 213 -10.98 -15.32 -1.61
N ALA A 214 -11.55 -15.84 -0.53
CA ALA A 214 -10.77 -16.53 0.50
C ALA A 214 -9.97 -17.67 -0.15
N SER A 215 -8.68 -17.76 0.19
CA SER A 215 -7.77 -18.73 -0.41
C SER A 215 -7.99 -20.12 0.18
N ASP A 216 -7.89 -21.17 -0.63
CA ASP A 216 -7.90 -22.56 -0.16
C ASP A 216 -6.68 -22.90 0.72
N ARG A 217 -5.60 -22.11 0.60
CA ARG A 217 -4.43 -22.15 1.49
C ARG A 217 -4.38 -20.85 2.30
N PRO A 218 -4.83 -20.87 3.57
CA PRO A 218 -4.89 -19.65 4.37
C PRO A 218 -3.48 -19.14 4.70
N GLY A 219 -3.25 -17.84 4.46
CA GLY A 219 -2.02 -17.15 4.85
C GLY A 219 -2.09 -16.60 6.27
N MET A 220 -3.29 -16.53 6.84
CA MET A 220 -3.58 -16.14 8.21
C MET A 220 -4.79 -16.93 8.75
N ALA A 221 -5.12 -16.78 10.04
CA ALA A 221 -6.31 -17.42 10.60
C ALA A 221 -7.57 -17.08 9.78
N ILE A 222 -8.43 -18.07 9.52
CA ILE A 222 -9.58 -17.95 8.60
C ILE A 222 -10.53 -16.79 8.97
N TRP A 223 -10.73 -16.54 10.27
CA TRP A 223 -11.56 -15.42 10.72
C TRP A 223 -10.93 -14.05 10.38
N ARG A 224 -9.59 -13.94 10.41
CA ARG A 224 -8.86 -12.72 9.98
C ARG A 224 -8.95 -12.54 8.48
N GLU A 225 -8.93 -13.61 7.69
CA GLU A 225 -9.15 -13.52 6.23
C GLU A 225 -10.54 -13.01 5.88
N LYS A 226 -11.58 -13.48 6.58
CA LYS A 226 -12.95 -12.99 6.42
C LYS A 226 -13.07 -11.53 6.83
N LEU A 227 -12.48 -11.14 7.96
CA LEU A 227 -12.45 -9.76 8.42
C LEU A 227 -11.72 -8.85 7.42
N PHE A 228 -10.54 -9.25 6.95
CA PHE A 228 -9.78 -8.53 5.94
C PHE A 228 -10.58 -8.38 4.63
N SER A 229 -11.22 -9.45 4.17
CA SER A 229 -12.06 -9.42 2.95
C SER A 229 -13.25 -8.46 3.09
N TRP A 230 -13.87 -8.41 4.27
CA TRP A 230 -14.94 -7.45 4.56
C TRP A 230 -14.42 -6.00 4.60
N MET A 231 -13.29 -5.76 5.27
CA MET A 231 -12.66 -4.43 5.31
C MET A 231 -12.28 -3.94 3.92
N LEU A 232 -11.71 -4.80 3.08
CA LEU A 232 -11.30 -4.44 1.72
C LEU A 232 -12.48 -4.09 0.82
N ARG A 233 -13.63 -4.77 0.99
CA ARG A 233 -14.85 -4.45 0.23
C ARG A 233 -15.41 -3.07 0.56
N ASN A 234 -15.20 -2.60 1.78
CA ASN A 234 -15.64 -1.28 2.25
C ASN A 234 -14.58 -0.18 2.05
N ALA A 235 -13.38 -0.53 1.59
CA ALA A 235 -12.34 0.45 1.29
C ALA A 235 -12.70 1.22 0.01
N GLU A 236 -12.32 2.50 -0.05
CA GLU A 236 -12.52 3.37 -1.20
C GLU A 236 -12.01 2.72 -2.49
N SER A 237 -12.78 2.86 -3.57
CA SER A 237 -12.42 2.25 -4.83
C SER A 237 -11.21 2.95 -5.45
N ALA A 238 -10.27 2.18 -5.99
CA ALA A 238 -9.10 2.75 -6.68
C ALA A 238 -9.49 3.71 -7.83
N MET A 239 -10.71 3.60 -8.39
CA MET A 239 -11.17 4.53 -9.43
C MET A 239 -11.47 5.93 -8.89
N GLU A 240 -12.14 6.02 -7.74
CA GLU A 240 -12.41 7.30 -7.08
C GLU A 240 -11.12 7.91 -6.56
N PHE A 241 -10.27 7.10 -5.93
CA PHE A 241 -8.99 7.54 -5.41
C PHE A 241 -8.04 8.10 -6.48
N PHE A 242 -7.99 7.48 -7.68
CA PHE A 242 -7.13 7.94 -8.79
C PHE A 242 -7.83 8.88 -9.79
N ARG A 243 -9.07 9.31 -9.49
CA ARG A 243 -9.88 10.23 -10.33
C ARG A 243 -9.97 9.79 -11.80
N LEU A 244 -10.09 8.49 -12.06
CA LEU A 244 -10.18 7.97 -13.41
C LEU A 244 -11.52 8.35 -14.07
N PRO A 245 -11.54 8.72 -15.36
CA PRO A 245 -12.77 9.13 -16.03
C PRO A 245 -13.77 7.97 -16.12
N THR A 246 -14.96 8.15 -15.54
CA THR A 246 -16.01 7.12 -15.39
C THR A 246 -16.57 6.57 -16.71
N ASN A 247 -16.38 7.26 -17.83
CA ASN A 247 -16.91 6.89 -19.14
C ASN A 247 -15.94 6.04 -19.99
N ARG A 248 -14.82 5.55 -19.40
CA ARG A 248 -13.70 4.91 -20.12
C ARG A 248 -12.99 3.78 -19.34
N VAL A 249 -13.66 3.19 -18.36
CA VAL A 249 -13.18 2.05 -17.54
C VAL A 249 -14.07 0.84 -17.72
#